data_AF-A0A2D4EN49-F1
#
_entry.id   AF-A0A2D4EN49-F1
#
_cell.length_a   1.000
_cell.length_b   1.000
_cell.length_c   1.000
_cell.angle_alpha   90.00
_cell.angle_beta   90.00
_cell.angle_gamma   90.00
#
_symmetry.space_group_name_H-M   'P 1'
#
loop_
_entity.id
_entity.type
_entity.pdbx_description
1 polymer ?
#
loop_
_entity_poly.entity_id
_entity_poly.type
_entity_poly.pdbx_seq_one_letter_code
_entity_poly.pdbx_strand_id
1 'polypeptide(L)'
;KRSRWTLNNRILKEEEFKAKIEKELTFFFRENKKEDTSLQNLWDTMKACMRGVIIDYTKKRNIKKKKAFNLLEEEYKRLESELQKTPQKKEIKIKMETTKHKMGLIEKEELAQKIKSAKQNYFEDANKPGRWLSYKL
;
A
#
# COMPACT_ATOMS: atom_id res chain seq x y z
N LYS A 1 1.39 17.83 13.03
CA LYS A 1 0.68 16.55 13.31
C LYS A 1 1.63 15.40 12.94
N ARG A 2 2.02 14.52 13.88
CA ARG A 2 2.79 13.29 13.53
C ARG A 2 1.86 12.38 12.73
N SER A 3 2.28 12.00 11.52
CA SER A 3 1.52 11.02 10.73
C SER A 3 1.63 9.65 11.39
N ARG A 4 0.52 9.15 11.92
CA ARG A 4 0.46 7.80 12.49
C ARG A 4 0.46 6.82 11.32
N TRP A 5 1.43 5.92 11.28
CA TRP A 5 1.44 4.91 10.22
C TRP A 5 0.21 4.01 10.35
N THR A 6 -0.36 3.67 9.19
CA THR A 6 -1.55 2.85 9.03
C THR A 6 -1.23 1.72 8.06
N LEU A 7 -1.67 0.52 8.41
CA LEU A 7 -1.55 -0.67 7.57
C LEU A 7 -2.44 -0.56 6.32
N ASN A 8 -1.88 -0.89 5.15
CA ASN A 8 -2.67 -1.08 3.95
C ASN A 8 -3.31 -2.49 3.97
N ASN A 9 -4.59 -2.59 4.31
CA ASN A 9 -5.29 -3.89 4.40
C ASN A 9 -5.30 -4.71 3.11
N ARG A 10 -5.01 -4.12 1.93
CA ARG A 10 -4.93 -4.89 0.68
C ARG A 10 -3.81 -5.93 0.71
N ILE A 11 -2.67 -5.61 1.33
CA ILE A 11 -1.52 -6.52 1.37
C ILE A 11 -1.83 -7.78 2.17
N LEU A 12 -2.81 -7.73 3.09
CA LEU A 12 -3.26 -8.90 3.86
C LEU A 12 -3.90 -9.99 3.00
N LYS A 13 -4.34 -9.63 1.79
CA LYS A 13 -4.92 -10.58 0.82
C LYS A 13 -3.87 -11.19 -0.11
N GLU A 14 -2.64 -10.70 -0.09
CA GLU A 14 -1.57 -11.18 -0.95
C GLU A 14 -0.92 -12.42 -0.35
N GLU A 15 -0.88 -13.54 -1.08
CA GLU A 15 -0.30 -14.79 -0.58
C GLU A 15 1.21 -14.66 -0.29
N GLU A 16 1.95 -13.90 -1.10
CA GLU A 16 3.38 -13.59 -0.86
C GLU A 16 3.58 -12.90 0.51
N PHE A 17 2.68 -11.98 0.86
CA PHE A 17 2.72 -11.29 2.15
C PHE A 17 2.41 -12.24 3.32
N LYS A 18 1.37 -13.07 3.18
CA LYS A 18 0.99 -14.05 4.22
C LYS A 18 2.15 -15.01 4.52
N ALA A 19 2.71 -15.62 3.47
CA ALA A 19 3.85 -16.53 3.61
C ALA A 19 5.07 -15.86 4.26
N LYS A 20 5.34 -14.59 3.89
CA LYS A 20 6.43 -13.83 4.50
C LYS A 20 6.18 -13.58 6.00
N ILE A 21 5.01 -13.09 6.38
CA ILE A 21 4.70 -12.81 7.78
C ILE A 21 4.69 -14.08 8.62
N GLU A 22 4.15 -15.18 8.10
CA GLU A 22 4.16 -16.47 8.78
C GLU A 22 5.59 -16.95 9.08
N LYS A 23 6.49 -16.85 8.08
CA LYS A 23 7.91 -17.17 8.25
C LYS A 23 8.58 -16.30 9.32
N GLU A 24 8.36 -15.00 9.27
CA GLU A 24 8.97 -14.03 10.20
C GLU A 24 8.42 -14.20 11.63
N LEU A 25 7.13 -14.47 11.79
CA LEU A 25 6.53 -14.77 13.09
C LEU A 25 7.06 -16.08 13.67
N THR A 26 7.13 -17.13 12.86
CA THR A 26 7.66 -18.43 13.28
C THR A 26 9.11 -18.31 13.74
N PHE A 27 9.93 -17.60 12.96
CA PHE A 27 11.30 -17.27 13.35
C PHE A 27 11.35 -16.48 14.65
N PHE A 28 10.56 -15.40 14.77
CA PHE A 28 10.53 -14.57 15.97
C PHE A 28 10.19 -15.37 17.23
N PHE A 29 9.13 -16.18 17.20
CA PHE A 29 8.72 -16.94 18.37
C PHE A 29 9.70 -18.06 18.73
N ARG A 30 10.36 -18.68 17.74
CA ARG A 30 11.38 -19.70 17.99
C ARG A 30 12.58 -19.12 18.75
N GLU A 31 13.05 -17.93 18.38
CA GLU A 31 14.25 -17.34 18.98
C GLU A 31 13.97 -16.58 20.30
N ASN A 32 12.75 -16.05 20.48
CA ASN A 32 12.43 -15.13 21.57
C ASN A 32 11.56 -15.73 22.68
N LYS A 33 11.04 -16.96 22.52
CA LYS A 33 10.26 -17.63 23.57
C LYS A 33 11.19 -18.29 24.59
N LYS A 34 11.65 -17.50 25.57
CA LYS A 34 12.42 -17.97 26.74
C LYS A 34 11.56 -17.91 28.00
N GLU A 35 11.84 -18.76 28.99
CA GLU A 35 11.07 -18.85 30.24
C GLU A 35 11.04 -17.52 31.02
N ASP A 36 12.11 -16.74 30.96
CA ASP A 36 12.23 -15.46 31.69
C ASP A 36 11.54 -14.26 31.01
N THR A 37 10.99 -14.42 29.81
CA THR A 37 10.43 -13.29 29.06
C THR A 37 8.95 -13.08 29.39
N SER A 38 8.62 -11.94 29.98
CA SER A 38 7.23 -11.53 30.20
C SER A 38 6.43 -11.54 28.88
N LEU A 39 5.21 -12.07 28.92
CA LEU A 39 4.30 -12.12 27.78
C LEU A 39 4.04 -10.74 27.17
N GLN A 40 3.99 -9.69 28.00
CA GLN A 40 3.82 -8.32 27.54
C GLN A 40 5.00 -7.86 26.68
N ASN A 41 6.23 -8.08 27.16
CA ASN A 41 7.44 -7.71 26.41
C ASN A 41 7.56 -8.50 25.11
N LEU A 42 7.19 -9.78 25.13
CA LEU A 42 7.16 -10.62 23.93
C LEU A 42 6.17 -10.05 22.89
N TRP A 43 4.95 -9.70 23.32
CA TRP A 43 3.91 -9.15 22.45
C TRP A 43 4.27 -7.78 21.88
N ASP A 44 4.81 -6.88 22.71
CA ASP A 44 5.20 -5.53 22.28
C ASP A 44 6.38 -5.58 21.31
N THR A 45 7.38 -6.41 21.59
CA THR A 45 8.52 -6.63 20.68
C THR A 45 8.07 -7.24 19.36
N MET A 46 7.22 -8.27 19.40
CA MET A 46 6.66 -8.88 18.20
C MET A 46 5.96 -7.85 17.32
N LYS A 47 5.06 -7.03 17.89
CA LYS A 47 4.36 -5.98 17.14
C LYS A 47 5.33 -4.99 16.50
N ALA A 48 6.38 -4.57 17.22
CA ALA A 48 7.38 -3.65 16.71
C ALA A 48 8.18 -4.26 15.54
N CYS A 49 8.67 -5.49 15.69
CA CYS A 49 9.38 -6.23 14.65
C CYS A 49 8.50 -6.42 13.39
N MET A 50 7.28 -6.94 13.56
CA MET A 50 6.36 -7.18 12.45
C MET A 50 5.99 -5.88 11.73
N ARG A 51 5.82 -4.77 12.45
CA ARG A 51 5.61 -3.46 11.82
C ARG A 51 6.76 -3.08 10.88
N GLY A 52 8.02 -3.32 11.29
CA GLY A 52 9.19 -3.11 10.45
C GLY A 52 9.16 -3.94 9.17
N VAL A 53 8.84 -5.24 9.30
CA VAL A 53 8.69 -6.17 8.16
C VAL A 53 7.62 -5.69 7.18
N ILE A 54 6.47 -5.25 7.71
CA ILE A 54 5.35 -4.76 6.89
C ILE A 54 5.73 -3.48 6.14
N ILE A 55 6.44 -2.56 6.80
CA ILE A 55 6.91 -1.31 6.18
C ILE A 55 7.87 -1.62 5.03
N ASP A 56 8.84 -2.52 5.22
CA ASP A 56 9.77 -2.95 4.17
C ASP A 56 9.02 -3.59 2.99
N TYR A 57 8.10 -4.53 3.27
CA TYR A 57 7.29 -5.18 2.24
C TYR A 57 6.49 -4.15 1.42
N THR A 58 5.79 -3.24 2.10
CA THR A 58 4.99 -2.20 1.45
C THR A 58 5.85 -1.27 0.60
N LYS A 59 7.05 -0.89 1.09
CA LYS A 59 8.01 -0.08 0.33
C LYS A 59 8.43 -0.80 -0.96
N LYS A 60 8.84 -2.07 -0.87
CA LYS A 60 9.25 -2.87 -2.04
C LYS A 60 8.11 -3.02 -3.05
N ARG A 61 6.90 -3.32 -2.57
CA ARG A 61 5.68 -3.39 -3.39
C ARG A 61 5.41 -2.08 -4.15
N ASN A 62 5.48 -0.94 -3.46
CA ASN A 62 5.25 0.36 -4.08
C ASN A 62 6.30 0.70 -5.14
N ILE A 63 7.56 0.33 -4.91
CA ILE A 63 8.63 0.48 -5.92
C ILE A 63 8.33 -0.37 -7.15
N LYS A 64 7.97 -1.66 -6.97
CA LYS A 64 7.57 -2.55 -8.09
C LYS A 64 6.38 -1.97 -8.87
N LYS A 65 5.35 -1.49 -8.16
CA LYS A 65 4.15 -0.88 -8.75
C LYS A 65 4.49 0.37 -9.57
N LYS A 66 5.32 1.27 -9.02
CA LYS A 66 5.78 2.48 -9.72
C LYS A 66 6.57 2.13 -10.98
N LYS A 67 7.47 1.15 -10.92
CA LYS A 67 8.19 0.65 -12.10
C LYS A 67 7.24 0.12 -13.17
N ALA A 68 6.26 -0.71 -12.78
CA ALA A 68 5.26 -1.23 -13.72
C ALA A 68 4.42 -0.12 -14.37
N PHE A 69 4.04 0.91 -13.60
CA PHE A 69 3.32 2.06 -14.14
C PHE A 69 4.17 2.86 -15.14
N ASN A 70 5.43 3.14 -14.82
CA ASN A 70 6.34 3.84 -15.73
C ASN A 70 6.52 3.09 -17.07
N LEU A 71 6.65 1.75 -17.02
CA LEU A 71 6.73 0.92 -18.22
C LEU A 71 5.45 1.01 -19.06
N LEU A 72 4.27 1.04 -18.43
CA LEU A 72 3.00 1.22 -19.14
C LEU A 72 2.89 2.61 -19.77
N GLU A 73 3.41 3.65 -19.10
CA GLU A 73 3.44 5.01 -19.63
C GLU A 73 4.37 5.13 -20.85
N GLU A 74 5.56 4.52 -20.78
CA GLU A 74 6.50 4.44 -21.91
C GLU A 74 5.90 3.68 -23.10
N GLU A 75 5.24 2.54 -22.83
CA GLU A 75 4.50 1.78 -23.83
C GLU A 75 3.41 2.63 -24.49
N TYR A 76 2.64 3.37 -23.69
CA TYR A 76 1.58 4.24 -24.20
C TYR A 76 2.14 5.34 -25.12
N LYS A 77 3.23 6.02 -24.72
CA LYS A 77 3.91 7.05 -25.52
C LYS A 77 4.44 6.47 -26.84
N ARG A 78 4.96 5.24 -26.82
CA ARG A 78 5.43 4.55 -28.04
C ARG A 78 4.27 4.25 -28.99
N LEU A 79 3.17 3.71 -28.47
CA LEU A 79 1.97 3.40 -29.27
C LEU A 79 1.34 4.68 -29.86
N GLU A 80 1.31 5.78 -29.10
CA GLU A 80 0.84 7.08 -29.59
C GLU A 80 1.70 7.59 -30.76
N SER A 81 3.03 7.49 -30.64
CA SER A 81 3.97 7.85 -31.71
C SER A 81 3.81 6.98 -32.96
N GLU A 82 3.52 5.69 -32.79
CA GLU A 82 3.28 4.77 -33.91
C GLU A 82 1.94 5.06 -34.61
N LEU A 83 0.91 5.41 -33.83
CA LEU A 83 -0.40 5.79 -34.37
C LEU A 83 -0.34 7.08 -35.18
N GLN A 84 0.45 8.07 -34.74
CA GLN A 84 0.69 9.30 -35.52
C GLN A 84 1.31 9.01 -36.89
N LYS A 85 2.23 8.05 -36.97
CA LYS A 85 2.87 7.64 -38.23
C LYS A 85 1.97 6.76 -39.10
N THR A 86 1.11 5.94 -38.48
CA THR A 86 0.26 4.96 -39.18
C THR A 86 -1.19 4.98 -38.65
N PRO A 87 -2.01 5.95 -39.06
CA PRO A 87 -3.33 6.21 -38.45
C PRO A 87 -4.36 5.08 -38.60
N GLN A 88 -4.20 4.20 -39.59
CA GLN A 88 -5.21 3.20 -39.96
C GLN A 88 -5.10 1.87 -39.19
N LYS A 89 -4.05 1.66 -38.39
CA LYS A 89 -3.82 0.40 -37.68
C LYS A 89 -4.73 0.26 -36.46
N LYS A 90 -5.86 -0.44 -36.62
CA LYS A 90 -6.82 -0.75 -35.54
C LYS A 90 -6.17 -1.50 -34.36
N GLU A 91 -5.16 -2.32 -34.61
CA GLU A 91 -4.45 -3.08 -33.59
C GLU A 91 -3.73 -2.19 -32.55
N ILE A 92 -3.10 -1.10 -33.00
CA ILE A 92 -2.41 -0.15 -32.11
C ILE A 92 -3.42 0.48 -31.16
N LYS A 93 -4.59 0.88 -31.69
CA LYS A 93 -5.67 1.47 -30.91
C LYS A 93 -6.17 0.51 -29.82
N ILE A 94 -6.36 -0.78 -30.14
CA ILE A 94 -6.75 -1.79 -29.15
C ILE A 94 -5.69 -1.95 -28.05
N LYS A 95 -4.40 -1.98 -28.43
CA LYS A 95 -3.28 -2.04 -27.47
C LYS A 95 -3.26 -0.81 -26.57
N MET A 96 -3.47 0.39 -27.12
CA MET A 96 -3.53 1.64 -26.34
C MET A 96 -4.66 1.62 -25.31
N GLU A 97 -5.87 1.22 -25.71
CA GLU A 97 -7.01 1.11 -24.77
C GLU A 97 -6.73 0.09 -23.67
N THR A 98 -6.09 -1.03 -24.00
CA THR A 98 -5.68 -2.05 -23.03
C THR A 98 -4.65 -1.49 -22.04
N THR A 99 -3.64 -0.76 -22.52
CA THR A 99 -2.62 -0.11 -21.68
C THR A 99 -3.24 0.94 -20.77
N LYS A 100 -4.12 1.79 -21.32
CA LYS A 100 -4.86 2.80 -20.56
C LYS A 100 -5.74 2.17 -19.48
N HIS A 101 -6.40 1.06 -19.79
CA HIS A 101 -7.17 0.31 -18.80
C HIS A 101 -6.29 -0.21 -17.65
N LYS A 102 -5.13 -0.81 -17.96
CA LYS A 102 -4.15 -1.27 -16.96
C LYS A 102 -3.66 -0.13 -16.06
N MET A 103 -3.34 1.03 -16.63
CA MET A 103 -2.97 2.23 -15.88
C MET A 103 -4.10 2.67 -14.93
N GLY A 104 -5.34 2.73 -15.43
CA GLY A 104 -6.50 3.09 -14.62
C GLY A 104 -6.77 2.14 -13.45
N LEU A 105 -6.46 0.84 -13.58
CA LEU A 105 -6.58 -0.12 -12.46
C LEU A 105 -5.58 0.19 -11.34
N ILE A 106 -4.33 0.55 -11.70
CA ILE A 106 -3.27 0.93 -10.76
C ILE A 106 -3.67 2.20 -9.99
N GLU A 107 -4.18 3.21 -10.70
CA GLU A 107 -4.62 4.48 -10.11
C GLU A 107 -5.84 4.32 -9.19
N LYS A 108 -6.83 3.52 -9.60
CA LYS A 108 -8.01 3.21 -8.77
C LYS A 108 -7.63 2.62 -7.43
N GLU A 109 -6.62 1.74 -7.39
CA GLU A 109 -6.11 1.21 -6.14
C GLU A 109 -5.52 2.31 -5.24
N GLU A 110 -4.71 3.22 -5.80
CA GLU A 110 -4.12 4.31 -5.02
C GLU A 110 -5.17 5.29 -4.51
N LEU A 111 -6.15 5.62 -5.34
CA LEU A 111 -7.26 6.48 -4.97
C LEU A 111 -8.08 5.88 -3.83
N ALA A 112 -8.39 4.59 -3.89
CA ALA A 112 -9.09 3.90 -2.81
C ALA A 112 -8.32 3.98 -1.47
N GLN A 113 -6.99 3.86 -1.52
CA GLN A 113 -6.16 3.99 -0.33
C GLN A 113 -6.14 5.44 0.20
N LYS A 114 -6.05 6.45 -0.67
CA LYS A 114 -6.12 7.87 -0.29
C LYS A 114 -7.46 8.21 0.35
N ILE A 115 -8.58 7.74 -0.22
CA ILE A 115 -9.93 7.91 0.34
C ILE A 115 -10.02 7.30 1.74
N LYS A 116 -9.49 6.09 1.93
CA LYS A 116 -9.49 5.42 3.24
C LYS A 116 -8.73 6.24 4.29
N SER A 117 -7.53 6.72 3.94
CA SER A 117 -6.74 7.58 4.82
C SER A 117 -7.45 8.90 5.16
N ALA A 118 -8.11 9.53 4.17
CA ALA A 118 -8.88 10.75 4.38
C ALA A 118 -10.06 10.53 5.34
N LYS A 119 -10.82 9.44 5.17
CA LYS A 119 -11.91 9.06 6.08
C LYS A 119 -11.40 8.83 7.50
N GLN A 120 -10.27 8.13 7.66
CA GLN A 120 -9.69 7.90 8.99
C GLN A 120 -9.31 9.22 9.68
N ASN A 121 -8.67 10.15 8.97
CA ASN A 121 -8.32 11.46 9.52
C ASN A 121 -9.57 12.24 9.98
N TYR A 122 -10.67 12.15 9.22
CA TYR A 122 -11.93 12.80 9.57
C TYR A 122 -12.51 12.23 10.88
N PHE A 123 -12.55 10.91 11.05
CA PHE A 123 -13.03 10.28 12.30
C PHE A 123 -12.15 10.64 13.52
N GLU A 124 -10.83 10.73 13.34
CA GLU A 124 -9.91 11.15 14.42
C GLU A 124 -10.15 12.60 14.88
N ASP A 125 -10.70 13.45 14.01
CA ASP A 125 -11.03 14.84 14.31
C ASP A 125 -12.51 15.02 14.74
N ALA A 126 -13.39 14.05 14.47
CA ALA A 126 -14.82 14.10 14.84
C ALA A 126 -15.08 13.85 16.34
N ASN A 127 -14.30 12.98 16.98
CA ASN A 127 -14.47 12.64 18.41
C ASN A 127 -13.64 13.51 19.36
N LYS A 128 -12.87 14.46 18.83
CA LYS A 128 -12.21 15.47 19.67
C LYS A 128 -13.20 16.61 19.83
N PRO A 129 -13.60 17.00 21.05
CA PRO A 129 -14.25 18.30 21.22
C PRO A 129 -13.35 19.31 20.52
N GLY A 130 -13.90 20.00 19.51
CA GLY A 130 -13.13 20.97 18.77
C GLY A 130 -12.47 21.93 19.76
N ARG A 131 -11.37 22.59 19.36
CA ARG A 131 -10.68 23.58 20.23
C ARG A 131 -11.63 24.62 20.83
N TRP A 132 -12.79 24.83 20.21
CA TRP A 132 -13.87 25.70 20.66
C TRP A 132 -14.83 25.08 21.70
N LEU A 133 -14.98 23.75 21.73
CA LEU A 133 -15.77 23.02 22.73
C LEU A 133 -14.98 22.78 24.02
N SER A 134 -13.64 22.74 23.97
CA SER A 134 -12.79 22.57 25.16
C SER A 134 -12.81 23.77 26.11
N TYR A 135 -13.30 24.93 25.67
CA TYR A 135 -13.45 26.14 26.51
C TYR A 135 -14.85 26.26 27.15
N LYS A 136 -15.72 25.26 26.98
CA LYS A 136 -17.09 25.24 27.54
C LYS A 136 -17.30 24.21 28.67
N LEU A 137 -16.23 23.59 29.18
CA LEU A 137 -16.26 22.66 30.31
C LEU A 137 -15.45 23.21 31.47
#